data_AF-A0A8T5T532-F1
#
_entry.id   AF-A0A8T5T532-F1
#
_cell.length_a   1.000
_cell.length_b   1.000
_cell.length_c   1.000
_cell.angle_alpha   90.00
_cell.angle_beta   90.00
_cell.angle_gamma   90.00
#
_symmetry.space_group_name_H-M   'P 1'
#
loop_
_entity.id
_entity.type
_entity.pdbx_description
1 polymer ?
#
loop_
_entity_poly.entity_id
_entity_poly.type
_entity_poly.pdbx_seq_one_letter_code
_entity_poly.pdbx_strand_id
1 'polypeptide(L)'
;MSAQTTNFDYYDSMTTVVLSISAAISVSASVLGSAWAIKTVGTAAISSLSEREESFFKAFLVVALAEALAVYGLIVAILMWTKIPSPA
;
A
#
# COMPACT_ATOMS: atom_id res chain seq x y z
N MET A 1 34.76 -11.86 22.48
CA MET A 1 34.36 -11.09 21.27
C MET A 1 32.88 -11.36 21.08
N SER A 2 32.07 -10.39 21.50
CA SER A 2 30.61 -10.41 21.59
C SER A 2 29.98 -10.28 20.21
N ALA A 3 29.31 -11.33 19.74
CA ALA A 3 28.38 -11.26 18.63
C ALA A 3 27.06 -11.99 18.97
N GLN A 4 26.57 -11.77 20.18
CA GLN A 4 25.13 -11.74 20.43
C GLN A 4 24.71 -10.29 20.17
N THR A 5 23.90 -10.04 19.13
CA THR A 5 22.88 -8.96 19.00
C THR A 5 22.52 -8.84 17.51
N THR A 6 21.46 -9.52 17.09
CA THR A 6 20.45 -9.14 16.06
C THR A 6 19.48 -10.31 15.80
N ASN A 7 19.23 -11.18 16.77
CA ASN A 7 18.05 -12.04 16.76
C ASN A 7 16.97 -11.23 17.44
N PHE A 8 16.25 -10.43 16.66
CA PHE A 8 15.03 -9.78 17.10
C PHE A 8 14.12 -10.88 17.65
N ASP A 9 13.79 -10.80 18.94
CA ASP A 9 12.96 -11.73 19.68
C ASP A 9 11.54 -11.78 19.09
N TYR A 10 11.44 -12.48 17.97
CA TYR A 10 10.30 -12.57 17.08
C TYR A 10 9.11 -13.24 17.80
N TYR A 11 9.39 -14.03 18.83
CA TYR A 11 8.40 -14.69 19.68
C TYR A 11 7.85 -13.82 20.84
N ASP A 12 8.20 -12.54 20.92
CA ASP A 12 7.54 -11.68 21.90
C ASP A 12 6.13 -11.30 21.44
N SER A 13 5.13 -11.53 22.31
CA SER A 13 3.72 -11.28 21.99
C SER A 13 3.47 -9.83 21.58
N MET A 14 4.23 -8.89 22.14
CA MET A 14 4.11 -7.46 21.80
C MET A 14 4.58 -7.19 20.37
N THR A 15 5.61 -7.87 19.88
CA THR A 15 6.12 -7.72 18.52
C THR A 15 5.08 -8.12 17.47
N THR A 16 4.40 -9.24 17.65
CA THR A 16 3.33 -9.69 16.75
C THR A 16 2.16 -8.71 16.68
N VAL A 17 1.76 -8.14 17.83
CA VAL A 17 0.70 -7.14 17.90
C VAL A 17 1.12 -5.83 17.21
N VAL A 18 2.35 -5.37 17.43
CA VAL A 18 2.86 -4.17 16.77
C VAL A 18 2.95 -4.36 15.26
N LEU A 19 3.45 -5.50 14.78
CA LEU A 19 3.58 -5.79 13.34
C LEU A 19 2.21 -5.87 12.63
N SER A 20 1.23 -6.50 13.27
CA SER A 20 -0.13 -6.62 12.71
C SER A 20 -0.83 -5.25 12.65
N ILE A 21 -0.70 -4.42 13.70
CA ILE A 21 -1.23 -3.06 13.71
C ILE A 21 -0.52 -2.19 12.66
N SER A 22 0.82 -2.27 12.55
CA SER A 22 1.56 -1.50 11.55
C SER A 22 1.18 -1.90 10.12
N ALA A 23 0.93 -3.18 9.85
CA ALA A 23 0.47 -3.66 8.55
C ALA A 23 -0.92 -3.08 8.21
N ALA A 24 -1.85 -3.07 9.16
CA ALA A 24 -3.19 -2.50 8.98
C ALA A 24 -3.15 -0.97 8.73
N ILE A 25 -2.30 -0.25 9.46
CA ILE A 25 -2.14 1.20 9.28
C ILE A 25 -1.50 1.51 7.91
N SER A 26 -0.47 0.75 7.50
CA SER A 26 0.21 0.94 6.21
C SER A 26 -0.76 0.87 5.04
N VAL A 27 -1.59 -0.18 4.98
CA VAL A 27 -2.55 -0.34 3.88
C VAL A 27 -3.66 0.71 3.94
N SER A 28 -4.24 0.96 5.12
CA SER A 28 -5.37 1.90 5.25
C SER A 28 -4.96 3.34 4.90
N ALA A 29 -3.84 3.83 5.41
CA ALA A 29 -3.35 5.17 5.09
C ALA A 29 -3.05 5.34 3.59
N SER A 30 -2.43 4.33 2.97
CA SER A 30 -2.09 4.36 1.54
C SER A 30 -3.34 4.34 0.65
N VAL A 31 -4.32 3.49 0.99
CA VAL A 31 -5.60 3.39 0.25
C VAL A 31 -6.39 4.69 0.38
N LEU A 32 -6.42 5.34 1.54
CA LEU A 32 -7.11 6.62 1.72
C LEU A 32 -6.47 7.73 0.87
N GLY A 33 -5.13 7.81 0.84
CA GLY A 33 -4.41 8.77 0.00
C GLY A 33 -4.65 8.53 -1.50
N SER A 34 -4.56 7.27 -1.93
CA SER A 34 -4.84 6.87 -3.32
C SER A 34 -6.28 7.15 -3.72
N ALA A 35 -7.26 6.83 -2.87
CA ALA A 35 -8.68 7.11 -3.13
C ALA A 35 -8.94 8.61 -3.35
N TRP A 36 -8.28 9.48 -2.58
CA TRP A 36 -8.41 10.93 -2.76
C TRP A 36 -7.79 11.41 -4.07
N ALA A 37 -6.64 10.87 -4.47
CA ALA A 37 -6.03 11.13 -5.77
C ALA A 37 -6.94 10.66 -6.91
N ILE A 38 -7.41 9.41 -6.87
CA ILE A 38 -8.29 8.79 -7.88
C ILE A 38 -9.59 9.57 -8.02
N LYS A 39 -10.20 10.04 -6.93
CA LYS A 39 -11.41 10.89 -6.99
C LYS A 39 -11.21 12.10 -7.90
N THR A 40 -10.07 12.78 -7.77
CA THR A 40 -9.77 13.99 -8.55
C THR A 40 -9.35 13.65 -9.98
N VAL A 41 -8.42 12.71 -10.18
CA VAL A 41 -7.94 12.39 -11.53
C VAL A 41 -8.96 11.61 -12.35
N GLY A 42 -9.81 10.80 -11.72
CA GLY A 42 -10.86 10.03 -12.38
C GLY A 42 -11.96 10.91 -12.95
N THR A 43 -12.38 11.94 -12.21
CA THR A 43 -13.38 12.91 -12.73
C THR A 43 -12.83 13.72 -13.90
N ALA A 44 -11.57 14.16 -13.82
CA ALA A 44 -10.88 14.83 -14.93
C ALA A 44 -10.68 13.91 -16.15
N ALA A 45 -10.36 12.63 -15.92
CA ALA A 45 -10.20 11.62 -16.97
C ALA A 45 -11.49 11.41 -17.77
N ILE A 46 -12.63 11.23 -17.08
CA ILE A 46 -13.93 11.03 -17.74
C ILE A 46 -14.33 12.30 -18.52
N SER A 47 -14.10 13.49 -17.96
CA SER A 47 -14.37 14.76 -18.65
C SER A 47 -13.55 14.90 -19.94
N SER A 48 -12.25 14.57 -19.88
CA SER A 48 -11.39 14.62 -21.06
C SER A 48 -11.80 13.59 -22.11
N LEU A 49 -12.28 12.42 -21.69
CA LEU A 49 -12.72 11.37 -22.60
C LEU A 49 -14.00 11.77 -23.36
N SER A 50 -14.88 12.55 -22.71
CA SER A 50 -16.08 13.09 -23.35
C SER A 50 -15.78 14.06 -24.50
N GLU A 51 -14.63 14.73 -24.49
CA GLU A 51 -14.23 15.64 -25.57
C GLU A 51 -13.33 14.97 -26.61
N ARG A 52 -12.43 14.09 -26.15
CA ARG A 52 -11.39 13.47 -26.98
C ARG A 52 -11.19 12.01 -26.60
N GLU A 53 -11.89 11.11 -27.28
CA GLU A 53 -11.74 9.66 -27.09
C GLU A 53 -10.32 9.15 -27.38
N GLU A 54 -9.57 9.83 -28.26
CA GLU A 54 -8.15 9.53 -28.54
C GLU A 54 -7.24 9.63 -27.30
N SER A 55 -7.67 10.36 -26.27
CA SER A 55 -6.92 10.54 -25.02
C SER A 55 -7.18 9.46 -23.97
N PHE A 56 -7.99 8.43 -24.28
CA PHE A 56 -8.33 7.34 -23.37
C PHE A 56 -7.13 6.75 -22.64
N PHE A 57 -6.08 6.38 -23.38
CA PHE A 57 -4.93 5.70 -22.79
C PHE A 57 -4.12 6.62 -21.86
N LYS A 58 -4.01 7.91 -22.19
CA LYS A 58 -3.35 8.89 -21.31
C LYS A 58 -4.16 9.09 -20.02
N ALA A 59 -5.48 9.17 -20.13
CA ALA A 59 -6.36 9.31 -18.98
C ALA A 59 -6.32 8.07 -18.08
N PHE A 60 -6.39 6.87 -18.68
CA PHE A 60 -6.25 5.60 -17.97
C PHE A 60 -4.90 5.45 -17.27
N LEU A 61 -3.80 5.82 -17.93
CA LEU A 61 -2.45 5.77 -17.35
C LEU A 61 -2.35 6.61 -16.07
N VAL A 62 -2.90 7.82 -16.07
CA VAL A 62 -2.86 8.70 -14.89
C VAL A 62 -3.67 8.12 -13.72
N VAL A 63 -4.82 7.51 -13.99
CA VAL A 63 -5.63 6.82 -12.97
C VAL A 63 -4.89 5.59 -12.43
N ALA A 64 -4.29 4.78 -13.30
CA ALA A 64 -3.51 3.60 -12.89
C ALA A 64 -2.27 3.97 -12.06
N LEU A 65 -1.59 5.08 -12.39
CA LEU A 65 -0.49 5.61 -11.57
C LEU A 65 -0.97 6.06 -10.19
N ALA A 66 -2.18 6.63 -10.08
CA ALA A 66 -2.78 6.97 -8.79
C ALA A 66 -3.16 5.73 -7.97
N GLU A 67 -3.60 4.65 -8.62
CA GLU A 67 -3.89 3.36 -7.98
C GLU A 67 -2.63 2.66 -7.48
N ALA A 68 -1.51 2.78 -8.20
CA ALA A 68 -0.24 2.15 -7.81
C ALA A 68 0.19 2.52 -6.37
N LEU A 69 -0.15 3.72 -5.88
CA LEU A 69 0.08 4.12 -4.48
C LEU A 69 -0.61 3.19 -3.47
N ALA A 70 -1.86 2.78 -3.72
CA ALA A 70 -2.55 1.83 -2.86
C ALA A 70 -1.88 0.45 -2.90
N VAL A 71 -1.46 0.01 -4.09
CA VAL A 71 -0.77 -1.26 -4.28
C VAL A 71 0.57 -1.27 -3.53
N TYR A 72 1.33 -0.17 -3.52
CA TYR A 72 2.56 -0.08 -2.72
C TYR A 72 2.30 -0.24 -1.23
N GLY A 73 1.25 0.39 -0.69
CA GLY A 73 0.85 0.23 0.71
C GLY A 73 0.45 -1.20 1.06
N LEU A 74 -0.23 -1.89 0.13
CA LEU A 74 -0.58 -3.30 0.25
C LEU A 74 0.66 -4.21 0.19
N ILE A 75 1.62 -3.94 -0.71
CA ILE A 75 2.88 -4.70 -0.79
C ILE A 75 3.64 -4.62 0.53
N VAL A 76 3.78 -3.42 1.11
CA VAL A 76 4.45 -3.24 2.41
C VAL A 76 3.71 -3.99 3.52
N ALA A 77 2.37 -3.94 3.55
CA ALA A 77 1.58 -4.69 4.52
C ALA A 77 1.78 -6.21 4.39
N ILE A 78 1.84 -6.74 3.16
CA ILE A 78 2.11 -8.16 2.91
C ILE A 78 3.53 -8.53 3.35
N LEU A 79 4.53 -7.69 3.04
CA LEU A 79 5.90 -7.92 3.50
C LEU A 79 5.99 -8.00 5.02
N MET A 80 5.31 -7.10 5.75
CA MET A 80 5.19 -7.17 7.20
C MET A 80 4.48 -8.45 7.67
N TRP A 81 3.41 -8.88 6.98
CA TRP A 81 2.68 -10.10 7.30
C TRP A 81 3.56 -11.36 7.18
N THR A 82 4.40 -11.45 6.14
CA THR A 82 5.37 -12.56 6.03
C THR A 82 6.38 -12.58 7.17
N LYS A 83 6.49 -11.45 7.89
CA LYS A 83 7.32 -11.29 9.06
C LYS A 83 6.57 -11.53 10.38
N ILE A 84 5.41 -12.19 10.37
CA ILE A 84 4.73 -12.62 11.60
C ILE A 84 5.09 -14.09 11.88
N PRO A 85 5.67 -14.42 13.05
CA PRO A 85 5.91 -15.80 13.45
C PRO A 85 4.59 -16.55 13.65
N SER A 86 4.47 -17.70 13.00
CA SER A 86 3.44 -18.68 13.31
C SER A 86 4.04 -19.73 14.25
N PRO A 87 3.37 -20.11 15.35
CA PRO A 87 3.69 -21.36 16.03
C PRO A 87 3.43 -22.51 15.04
N ALA A 88 4.41 -23.38 14.85
CA ALA A 88 4.29 -24.64 14.11
C ALA A 88 4.38 -25.80 15.10
#